data_AF-A0A2H0DXU4-F1
#
_entry.id   AF-A0A2H0DXU4-F1
#
_cell.length_a   1.000
_cell.length_b   1.000
_cell.length_c   1.000
_cell.angle_alpha   90.00
_cell.angle_beta   90.00
_cell.angle_gamma   90.00
#
_symmetry.space_group_name_H-M   'P 1'
#
loop_
_entity.id
_entity.type
_entity.pdbx_description
1 polymer ?
#
loop_
_entity_poly.entity_id
_entity_poly.type
_entity_poly.pdbx_seq_one_letter_code
_entity_poly.pdbx_strand_id
1 'polypeptide(L)' 'MSAMLWGLVLIILAWSVQFFASLKNQKQIQPSFLVLYSLGSLLLVVDAFGDTGLTTNGLLQIGTLFLVLLVWFKSK' A
#
# COMPACT_ATOMS: atom_id res chain seq x y z
N MET A 1 5.76 -15.45 -11.59
CA MET A 1 5.41 -14.02 -11.49
C MET A 1 5.88 -13.54 -10.13
N SER A 2 6.71 -12.49 -10.08
CA SER A 2 7.27 -11.97 -8.82
C SER A 2 6.18 -11.37 -7.92
N ALA A 3 6.37 -11.42 -6.60
CA ALA A 3 5.47 -10.79 -5.65
C ALA A 3 5.44 -9.27 -5.85
N MET A 4 6.51 -8.70 -6.42
CA MET A 4 6.58 -7.32 -6.90
C MET A 4 5.43 -6.93 -7.84
N LEU A 5 5.19 -7.74 -8.87
CA LEU A 5 4.16 -7.44 -9.87
C LEU A 5 2.77 -7.42 -9.23
N TRP A 6 2.49 -8.38 -8.35
CA TRP A 6 1.22 -8.44 -7.63
C TRP A 6 1.05 -7.31 -6.62
N GLY A 7 2.12 -6.92 -5.92
CA GLY A 7 2.12 -5.77 -5.02
C GLY A 7 1.80 -4.46 -5.75
N LEU A 8 2.43 -4.23 -6.91
CA LEU A 8 2.15 -3.06 -7.75
C LEU A 8 0.70 -3.04 -8.26
N VAL A 9 0.18 -4.19 -8.72
CA VAL A 9 -1.21 -4.31 -9.16
C VAL A 9 -2.18 -3.93 -8.03
N LEU A 10 -1.93 -4.39 -6.81
CA LEU A 10 -2.76 -4.05 -5.65
C LEU A 10 -2.70 -2.56 -5.28
N ILE A 11 -1.52 -1.94 -5.37
CA ILE A 11 -1.37 -0.49 -5.13
C ILE A 11 -2.12 0.32 -6.20
N ILE A 12 -2.03 -0.08 -7.47
CA ILE A 12 -2.78 0.56 -8.57
C ILE A 12 -4.28 0.43 -8.35
N LEU A 13 -4.75 -0.75 -7.93
CA LEU A 13 -6.16 -0.99 -7.59
C LEU A 13 -6.60 -0.15 -6.39
N ALA A 14 -5.78 -0.05 -5.35
CA ALA A 14 -6.05 0.79 -4.20
C ALA A 14 -6.27 2.24 -4.63
N TRP A 15 -5.29 2.83 -5.34
CA TRP A 15 -5.40 4.20 -5.84
C TRP A 15 -6.60 4.41 -6.75
N SER A 16 -6.96 3.41 -7.56
CA SER A 16 -8.17 3.45 -8.39
C SER A 16 -9.43 3.58 -7.52
N VAL A 17 -9.55 2.78 -6.45
CA VAL A 17 -10.66 2.86 -5.49
C VAL A 17 -10.74 4.24 -4.84
N GLN A 18 -9.61 4.78 -4.38
CA GLN A 18 -9.57 6.11 -3.77
C GLN A 18 -9.88 7.23 -4.77
N PHE A 19 -9.45 7.09 -6.03
CA PHE A 19 -9.76 8.04 -7.10
C PHE A 19 -11.27 8.08 -7.39
N PHE A 20 -11.93 6.93 -7.54
CA PHE A 20 -13.39 6.87 -7.71
C PHE A 20 -14.15 7.36 -6.48
N ALA A 21 -13.65 7.10 -5.28
CA ALA A 21 -14.20 7.66 -4.05
C ALA A 21 -14.12 9.19 -4.01
N SER A 22 -12.97 9.73 -4.43
CA SER A 22 -12.73 11.17 -4.53
C SER A 22 -13.66 11.84 -5.54
N LEU A 23 -13.93 11.19 -6.68
CA LEU A 23 -14.90 11.68 -7.68
C LEU A 23 -16.33 11.76 -7.12
N LYS A 24 -16.67 10.95 -6.12
CA LYS A 24 -17.96 10.96 -5.42
C LYS A 24 -17.99 11.96 -4.24
N ASN A 25 -17.06 12.92 -4.19
CA ASN A 25 -16.90 13.91 -3.11
C ASN A 25 -16.67 13.30 -1.71
N GLN A 26 -16.21 12.05 -1.61
CA GLN A 26 -15.79 11.49 -0.33
C GLN A 26 -14.42 12.07 0.04
N LYS A 27 -14.42 13.06 0.94
CA LYS A 27 -13.19 13.67 1.47
C LYS A 27 -12.42 12.76 2.42
N GLN A 28 -13.02 11.66 2.85
CA GLN A 28 -12.41 10.69 3.75
C GLN A 28 -11.73 9.58 2.95
N ILE A 29 -10.60 9.09 3.47
CA ILE A 29 -9.92 7.93 2.90
C ILE A 29 -10.80 6.70 3.14
N GLN A 30 -11.09 5.96 2.06
CA GLN A 30 -11.92 4.77 2.21
C GLN A 30 -11.14 3.67 2.96
N PRO A 31 -11.76 2.95 3.91
CA PRO A 31 -11.12 1.83 4.58
C PRO A 31 -10.62 0.76 3.60
N SER A 32 -11.33 0.55 2.49
CA SER A 32 -10.96 -0.36 1.40
C SER A 32 -9.64 0.04 0.72
N PHE A 33 -9.38 1.33 0.54
CA PHE A 33 -8.09 1.83 0.03
C PHE A 33 -6.96 1.43 0.97
N LEU A 34 -7.12 1.65 2.28
CA LEU A 34 -6.08 1.35 3.26
C LEU A 34 -5.75 -0.14 3.29
N VAL A 35 -6.76 -1.02 3.22
CA VAL A 35 -6.55 -2.48 3.19
C VAL A 35 -5.80 -2.90 1.92
N LEU A 36 -6.26 -2.46 0.75
CA LEU A 36 -5.63 -2.82 -0.53
C LEU A 36 -4.20 -2.28 -0.64
N TYR A 37 -3.99 -1.05 -0.21
CA TYR A 37 -2.68 -0.42 -0.22
C TYR A 37 -1.72 -1.11 0.75
N SER A 38 -2.17 -1.45 1.97
CA SER A 38 -1.36 -2.18 2.94
C SER A 38 -0.92 -3.55 2.43
N LEU A 39 -1.85 -4.30 1.81
CA LEU A 39 -1.55 -5.61 1.23
C LEU A 39 -0.55 -5.51 0.07
N GLY A 40 -0.74 -4.51 -0.81
CA GLY A 40 0.18 -4.25 -1.91
C GLY A 40 1.59 -3.92 -1.41
N SER A 41 1.71 -2.99 -0.45
CA SER A 41 2.99 -2.65 0.18
C SER A 41 3.63 -3.84 0.90
N LEU A 42 2.86 -4.68 1.60
CA LEU A 42 3.37 -5.90 2.24
C LEU A 42 4.02 -6.85 1.24
N LEU A 43 3.38 -7.08 0.09
CA LEU A 43 3.92 -7.93 -0.97
C LEU A 43 5.21 -7.37 -1.56
N LEU A 44 5.31 -6.04 -1.71
CA LEU A 44 6.53 -5.39 -2.16
C LEU A 44 7.66 -5.46 -1.11
N VAL A 45 7.34 -5.39 0.19
CA VAL A 45 8.32 -5.64 1.26
C VAL A 45 8.83 -7.08 1.17
N VAL A 46 7.93 -8.07 1.10
CA VAL A 46 8.31 -9.49 1.05
C VAL A 46 9.22 -9.78 -0.14
N ASP A 47 8.90 -9.22 -1.31
CA ASP A 47 9.72 -9.35 -2.52
C ASP A 47 11.11 -8.68 -2.35
N ALA A 48 11.14 -7.45 -1.81
CA ALA A 48 12.39 -6.72 -1.56
C ALA A 48 13.32 -7.45 -0.55
N PHE A 49 12.75 -8.12 0.44
CA PHE A 49 13.51 -8.95 1.40
C PHE A 49 13.96 -10.29 0.79
N GLY A 50 13.18 -10.86 -0.12
CA GLY A 50 13.48 -12.13 -0.78
C GLY A 50 14.61 -12.05 -1.80
N ASP A 51 14.70 -10.95 -2.56
CA ASP A 51 15.65 -10.87 -3.68
C ASP A 51 17.05 -10.35 -3.30
N THR A 52 17.23 -9.46 -2.31
CA THR A 52 18.57 -8.82 -2.08
C THR A 52 18.88 -8.31 -0.67
N GLY A 53 18.16 -8.73 0.38
CA GLY A 53 18.35 -8.16 1.73
C GLY A 53 17.86 -6.71 1.82
N LEU A 54 18.09 -6.04 2.97
CA LEU A 54 17.59 -4.68 3.29
C LEU A 54 18.13 -3.61 2.34
N THR A 55 17.57 -3.54 1.14
CA THR A 55 17.82 -2.47 0.17
C THR A 55 17.04 -1.22 0.58
N THR A 56 17.49 -0.05 0.10
CA THR A 56 16.81 1.24 0.32
C THR A 56 15.33 1.19 -0.07
N ASN A 57 14.99 0.40 -1.10
CA ASN A 57 13.61 0.15 -1.51
C ASN A 57 12.81 -0.60 -0.44
N GLY A 58 13.36 -1.65 0.17
CA GLY A 58 12.72 -2.36 1.28
C GLY A 58 12.47 -1.45 2.49
N LEU A 59 13.42 -0.57 2.82
CA LEU A 59 13.26 0.42 3.90
C LEU A 59 12.14 1.44 3.61
N LEU A 60 12.05 1.93 2.39
CA LEU A 60 10.97 2.85 1.97
C LEU A 60 9.59 2.17 2.02
N GLN A 61 9.52 0.88 1.66
CA GLN A 61 8.29 0.08 1.73
C GLN A 61 7.83 -0.16 3.17
N ILE A 62 8.76 -0.41 4.10
CA ILE A 62 8.45 -0.48 5.54
C ILE A 62 7.95 0.88 6.04
N GLY A 63 8.59 1.98 5.65
CA GLY A 63 8.18 3.33 6.02
C GLY A 63 6.76 3.67 5.52
N THR A 64 6.40 3.26 4.31
CA THR A 64 5.05 3.43 3.77
C THR A 64 4.02 2.59 4.54
N LEU A 65 4.33 1.35 4.88
CA LEU A 65 3.49 0.52 5.76
C LEU A 65 3.24 1.17 7.12
N PHE A 66 4.29 1.73 7.73
CA PHE A 66 4.18 2.41 9.02
C PHE A 66 3.29 3.65 8.93
N LEU A 67 3.43 4.46 7.87
CA LEU A 67 2.55 5.60 7.62
C LEU A 67 1.09 5.19 7.43
N VAL A 68 0.84 4.11 6.70
CA VAL A 68 -0.52 3.59 6.48
C VAL A 68 -1.15 3.12 7.79
N LEU A 69 -0.39 2.44 8.65
CA LEU A 69 -0.84 2.06 9.98
C LEU A 69 -1.15 3.27 10.85
N LEU A 70 -0.33 4.33 10.82
CA LEU A 70 -0.60 5.57 11.54
C LEU A 70 -1.89 6.25 11.05
N VAL A 71 -2.11 6.30 9.74
CA VAL A 71 -3.36 6.82 9.16
C VAL A 71 -4.55 5.98 9.61
N TRP A 72 -4.42 4.66 9.64
CA TRP A 72 -5.46 3.76 10.14
C TRP A 72 -5.82 4.04 11.60
N PHE A 73 -4.81 4.16 12.48
CA PHE A 73 -5.04 4.46 13.90
C PHE A 73 -5.69 5.83 14.12
N LYS A 74 -5.38 6.83 13.28
CA LYS A 74 -6.00 8.16 13.36
C LYS A 74 -7.40 8.21 12.75
N SER A 75 -7.70 7.32 11.80
CA SER A 75 -8.98 7.28 11.10
C SER A 75 -10.05 6.44 11.81
N LYS A 76 -9.70 5.79 12.92
CA LYS A 76 -10.62 5.20 13.91
C LYS A 76 -10.92 6.19 15.02
#